data_AF-A0ABD2QN78-F1
#
_entry.id   AF-A0ABD2QN78-F1
#
_cell.length_a   1.000
_cell.length_b   1.000
_cell.length_c   1.000
_cell.angle_alpha   90.00
_cell.angle_beta   90.00
_cell.angle_gamma   90.00
#
_symmetry.space_group_name_H-M   'P 1'
#
loop_
_entity.id
_entity.type
_entity.pdbx_description
1 polymer ?
#
loop_
_entity_poly.entity_id
_entity_poly.type
_entity_poly.pdbx_seq_one_letter_code
_entity_poly.pdbx_strand_id
1 'polypeptide(L)'
;MAHHCGSHGEGCNDHSHDLHTHENNNQDLLLSGCADPHCNSGHCHDGPAGDMAALNAQLTRLMQFNKESQVKSKKSEFKFWSTQPVPDFDEDSTENKAIEEDRPKKDVKSTPYQLPDNFSWSDLDLNNDEHLDELYNLLYENYVEDDDHIFRFNYSREFLKW
;
A
#
# COMPACT_ATOMS: atom_id res chain seq x y z
N MET A 1 -54.24 16.34 -25.16
CA MET A 1 -55.00 15.14 -24.76
C MET A 1 -54.07 13.94 -24.85
N ALA A 2 -53.83 13.30 -23.72
CA ALA A 2 -53.14 12.02 -23.62
C ALA A 2 -54.01 10.91 -24.17
N HIS A 3 -53.43 9.90 -24.82
CA HIS A 3 -53.85 8.50 -24.67
C HIS A 3 -52.63 7.59 -24.71
N HIS A 4 -52.67 6.63 -23.80
CA HIS A 4 -51.63 5.74 -23.32
C HIS A 4 -51.92 4.30 -23.76
N CYS A 5 -50.92 3.43 -23.59
CA CYS A 5 -50.96 1.95 -23.59
C CYS A 5 -50.97 1.28 -24.97
N GLY A 6 -50.12 0.31 -25.33
CA GLY A 6 -49.18 -0.53 -24.59
C GLY A 6 -49.44 -2.01 -24.91
N SER A 7 -48.46 -2.73 -25.49
CA SER A 7 -48.14 -4.15 -25.17
C SER A 7 -47.15 -4.81 -26.14
N HIS A 8 -46.12 -5.39 -25.51
CA HIS A 8 -45.55 -6.74 -25.68
C HIS A 8 -44.72 -7.13 -26.92
N GLY A 9 -43.61 -7.82 -26.60
CA GLY A 9 -42.64 -8.48 -27.49
C GLY A 9 -41.23 -8.35 -26.91
N GLU A 10 -40.93 -9.00 -25.78
CA GLU A 10 -40.20 -10.29 -25.70
C GLU A 10 -38.77 -10.26 -26.26
N GLY A 11 -37.80 -10.47 -25.37
CA GLY A 11 -36.38 -10.56 -25.68
C GLY A 11 -35.54 -10.70 -24.42
N CYS A 12 -35.70 -11.83 -23.72
CA CYS A 12 -34.85 -12.24 -22.61
C CYS A 12 -33.41 -12.44 -23.10
N ASN A 13 -32.43 -11.86 -22.42
CA ASN A 13 -31.13 -12.49 -22.23
C ASN A 13 -30.54 -12.03 -20.89
N ASP A 14 -30.63 -12.98 -19.97
CA ASP A 14 -30.06 -13.01 -18.63
C ASP A 14 -28.54 -13.21 -18.75
N HIS A 15 -27.73 -12.31 -18.20
CA HIS A 15 -26.30 -12.56 -17.94
C HIS A 15 -25.99 -12.06 -16.53
N SER A 16 -26.35 -12.90 -15.57
CA SER A 16 -25.80 -12.94 -14.22
C SER A 16 -24.27 -12.90 -14.30
N HIS A 17 -23.65 -11.83 -13.79
CA HIS A 17 -22.21 -11.81 -13.52
C HIS A 17 -22.02 -12.38 -12.11
N ASP A 18 -21.91 -13.71 -12.06
CA ASP A 18 -21.62 -14.44 -10.83
C ASP A 18 -20.22 -14.08 -10.32
N LEU A 19 -20.20 -13.61 -9.07
CA LEU A 19 -19.03 -13.58 -8.20
C LEU A 19 -18.43 -15.00 -8.11
N HIS A 20 -17.35 -15.25 -8.85
CA HIS A 20 -16.48 -16.37 -8.56
C HIS A 20 -15.46 -15.95 -7.50
N THR A 21 -15.77 -16.30 -6.26
CA THR A 21 -14.79 -16.47 -5.19
C THR A 21 -13.84 -17.59 -5.59
N HIS A 22 -12.58 -17.26 -5.87
CA HIS A 22 -11.52 -18.24 -6.05
C HIS A 22 -11.15 -18.82 -4.67
N GLU A 23 -11.87 -19.84 -4.24
CA GLU A 23 -11.42 -20.73 -3.17
C GLU A 23 -10.33 -21.64 -3.74
N ASN A 24 -9.07 -21.36 -3.40
CA ASN A 24 -7.96 -22.25 -3.70
C ASN A 24 -8.01 -23.48 -2.79
N ASN A 25 -8.83 -24.47 -3.15
CA ASN A 25 -8.75 -25.82 -2.62
C ASN A 25 -7.51 -26.51 -3.22
N ASN A 26 -6.38 -26.38 -2.52
CA ASN A 26 -5.17 -27.12 -2.84
C ASN A 26 -5.26 -28.54 -2.28
N GLN A 27 -6.12 -29.37 -2.87
CA GLN A 27 -6.18 -30.81 -2.66
C GLN A 27 -6.63 -31.47 -3.96
N ASP A 28 -5.68 -31.70 -4.88
CA ASP A 28 -5.62 -32.87 -5.76
C ASP A 28 -4.64 -32.65 -6.92
N LEU A 29 -3.35 -32.89 -6.64
CA LEU A 29 -2.43 -33.39 -7.67
C LEU A 29 -2.02 -34.82 -7.28
N LEU A 30 -2.91 -35.72 -7.68
CA LEU A 30 -2.74 -37.12 -8.03
C LEU A 30 -1.29 -37.60 -8.06
N LEU A 31 -0.86 -38.25 -6.97
CA LEU A 31 0.28 -39.17 -6.98
C LEU A 31 -0.18 -40.45 -7.69
N SER A 32 0.13 -40.58 -8.99
CA SER A 32 -0.08 -41.83 -9.71
C SER A 32 0.83 -42.90 -9.12
N GLY A 33 0.24 -43.86 -8.39
CA GLY A 33 0.95 -45.04 -7.93
C GLY A 33 1.33 -45.93 -9.11
N CYS A 34 2.62 -46.01 -9.41
CA CYS A 34 3.17 -47.09 -10.21
C CYS A 34 3.25 -48.33 -9.28
N ALA A 35 2.34 -49.28 -9.51
CA ALA A 35 2.41 -50.61 -8.92
C ALA A 35 3.26 -51.51 -9.85
N ASP A 36 4.52 -51.73 -9.50
CA ASP A 36 5.33 -52.81 -10.07
C ASP A 36 5.52 -53.92 -9.02
N PRO A 37 5.01 -55.14 -9.24
CA PRO A 37 5.17 -56.25 -8.32
C PRO A 37 6.41 -57.07 -8.69
N HIS A 38 7.61 -56.57 -8.37
CA HIS A 38 8.82 -57.39 -8.26
C HIS A 38 9.96 -56.63 -7.57
N CYS A 39 10.11 -56.79 -6.26
CA CYS A 39 11.44 -56.79 -5.65
C CYS A 39 11.39 -57.58 -4.33
N ASN A 40 12.09 -58.71 -4.33
CA ASN A 40 12.26 -59.61 -3.20
C ASN A 40 13.55 -59.22 -2.45
N SER A 41 13.44 -59.06 -1.13
CA SER A 41 14.53 -59.14 -0.14
C SER A 41 15.70 -58.15 -0.21
N GLY A 42 15.84 -57.38 0.87
CA GLY A 42 17.15 -56.99 1.41
C GLY A 42 17.61 -55.55 1.13
N HIS A 43 18.05 -54.90 2.22
CA HIS A 43 18.74 -53.60 2.29
C HIS A 43 17.87 -52.34 2.16
N CYS A 44 17.48 -51.82 3.33
CA CYS A 44 17.15 -50.41 3.49
C CYS A 44 18.41 -49.60 3.16
N HIS A 45 18.46 -48.96 2.00
CA HIS A 45 19.44 -47.91 1.75
C HIS A 45 19.05 -46.69 2.59
N ASP A 46 19.88 -46.35 3.56
CA ASP A 46 19.87 -45.03 4.20
C ASP A 46 20.06 -43.97 3.11
N GLY A 47 18.96 -43.39 2.63
CA GLY A 47 19.00 -42.15 1.87
C GLY A 47 19.58 -41.06 2.78
N PRO A 48 20.39 -40.12 2.26
CA PRO A 48 20.88 -39.04 3.10
C PRO A 48 19.65 -38.32 3.63
N ALA A 49 19.50 -38.30 4.96
CA ALA A 49 18.56 -37.40 5.61
C ALA A 49 18.92 -36.01 5.10
N GLY A 50 18.17 -35.54 4.10
CA GLY A 50 18.37 -34.22 3.52
C GLY A 50 18.37 -33.27 4.69
N ASP A 51 19.46 -32.52 4.83
CA ASP A 51 19.79 -31.76 6.02
C ASP A 51 18.71 -30.68 6.25
N MET A 52 17.62 -31.09 6.91
CA MET A 52 16.49 -30.23 7.26
C MET A 52 16.97 -29.10 8.18
N ALA A 53 18.10 -29.28 8.87
CA ALA A 53 18.73 -28.21 9.62
C ALA A 53 19.33 -27.16 8.68
N ALA A 54 19.97 -27.56 7.56
CA ALA A 54 20.44 -26.62 6.54
C ALA A 54 19.29 -25.88 5.83
N LEU A 55 18.16 -26.55 5.56
CA LEU A 55 16.98 -25.90 4.99
C LEU A 55 16.32 -24.93 5.99
N ASN A 56 16.17 -25.35 7.25
CA ASN A 56 15.64 -24.49 8.31
C ASN A 56 16.58 -23.29 8.60
N ALA A 57 17.90 -23.47 8.51
CA ALA A 57 18.87 -22.39 8.65
C ALA A 57 18.78 -21.39 7.49
N GLN A 58 18.56 -21.87 6.27
CA GLN A 58 18.31 -21.00 5.11
C GLN A 58 16.97 -20.24 5.24
N LEU A 59 15.90 -20.90 5.67
CA LEU A 59 14.60 -20.27 5.97
C LEU A 59 14.74 -19.21 7.07
N THR A 60 15.44 -19.53 8.16
CA THR A 60 15.70 -18.58 9.25
C THR A 60 16.51 -17.38 8.75
N ARG A 61 17.49 -17.59 7.86
CA ARG A 61 18.30 -16.52 7.28
C ARG A 61 17.46 -15.60 6.38
N LEU A 62 16.56 -16.15 5.57
CA LEU A 62 15.63 -15.38 4.74
C LEU A 62 14.63 -14.58 5.58
N MET A 63 14.12 -15.16 6.67
CA MET A 63 13.28 -14.45 7.63
C MET A 63 14.04 -13.33 8.35
N GLN A 64 15.32 -13.55 8.67
CA GLN A 64 16.20 -12.55 9.30
C GLN A 64 16.50 -11.39 8.34
N PHE A 65 16.75 -11.65 7.06
CA PHE A 65 16.91 -10.60 6.05
C PHE A 65 15.65 -9.74 5.89
N ASN A 66 14.46 -10.34 5.87
CA ASN A 66 13.20 -9.59 5.83
C ASN A 66 12.95 -8.77 7.11
N LYS A 67 13.44 -9.25 8.26
CA LYS A 67 13.39 -8.51 9.52
C LYS A 67 14.36 -7.33 9.53
N GLU A 68 15.52 -7.45 8.91
CA GLU A 68 16.52 -6.37 8.83
C GLU A 68 16.10 -5.24 7.89
N SER A 69 15.38 -5.55 6.80
CA SER A 69 14.73 -4.55 5.95
C SER A 69 13.71 -3.70 6.71
N GLN A 70 13.05 -4.28 7.71
CA GLN A 70 12.09 -3.60 8.61
C GLN A 70 12.76 -2.90 9.81
N VAL A 71 14.04 -3.21 10.11
CA VAL A 71 14.74 -2.77 11.34
C VAL A 71 15.77 -1.64 11.08
N LYS A 72 15.93 -1.18 9.84
CA LYS A 72 16.69 0.07 9.56
C LYS A 72 16.01 1.34 10.09
N SER A 73 14.86 1.23 10.74
CA SER A 73 14.25 2.27 11.57
C SER A 73 14.52 2.03 13.07
N LYS A 74 15.77 1.77 13.47
CA LYS A 74 16.15 1.94 14.88
C LYS A 74 16.20 3.44 15.19
N LYS A 75 15.06 3.98 15.61
CA LYS A 75 14.86 5.21 16.40
C LYS A 75 15.88 6.31 16.09
N SER A 76 15.91 6.80 14.85
CA SER A 76 16.39 8.17 14.66
C SER A 76 15.51 9.07 15.52
N GLU A 77 16.10 9.86 16.42
CA GLU A 77 15.38 10.88 17.17
C GLU A 77 14.67 11.80 16.17
N PHE A 78 13.36 11.64 16.02
CA PHE A 78 12.57 12.43 15.08
C PHE A 78 12.32 13.82 15.67
N LYS A 79 13.36 14.67 15.73
CA LYS A 79 13.36 15.97 16.43
C LYS A 79 12.18 16.87 16.08
N PHE A 80 11.69 16.80 14.84
CA PHE A 80 10.51 17.54 14.42
C PHE A 80 9.22 16.86 14.93
N TRP A 81 9.01 15.58 14.60
CA TRP A 81 7.78 14.85 14.94
C TRP A 81 7.56 14.69 16.44
N SER A 82 8.62 14.62 17.25
CA SER A 82 8.52 14.59 18.71
C SER A 82 7.97 15.88 19.32
N THR A 83 7.82 16.95 18.54
CA THR A 83 7.18 18.22 18.96
C THR A 83 5.74 18.36 18.47
N GLN A 84 5.27 17.44 17.62
CA GLN A 84 3.94 17.49 17.02
C GLN A 84 2.95 16.66 17.84
N PRO A 85 1.66 17.01 17.84
CA PRO A 85 0.62 16.24 18.52
C PRO A 85 0.27 14.99 17.70
N VAL A 86 1.21 14.05 17.61
CA VAL A 86 1.06 12.74 16.95
C VAL A 86 1.39 11.63 17.95
N PRO A 87 0.78 10.44 17.84
CA PRO A 87 1.06 9.34 18.76
C PRO A 87 2.52 8.88 18.66
N ASP A 88 3.09 8.49 19.80
CA ASP A 88 4.41 7.87 19.83
C ASP A 88 4.34 6.39 19.42
N PHE A 89 5.48 5.84 18.97
CA PHE A 89 5.56 4.43 18.55
C PHE A 89 5.27 3.42 19.67
N ASP A 90 5.55 3.79 20.91
CA ASP A 90 5.40 2.94 22.10
C ASP A 90 4.13 3.29 22.90
N GLU A 91 3.23 4.13 22.34
CA GLU A 91 1.98 4.56 22.99
C GLU A 91 0.79 3.65 22.59
N ASP A 92 0.17 3.01 23.59
CA ASP A 92 -1.05 2.23 23.39
C ASP A 92 -2.30 3.12 23.51
N SER A 93 -2.80 3.63 22.39
CA SER A 93 -4.04 4.41 22.37
C SER A 93 -5.27 3.51 22.63
N THR A 94 -5.94 3.70 23.76
CA THR A 94 -7.16 2.94 24.13
C THR A 94 -8.45 3.66 23.72
N GLU A 95 -8.37 4.94 23.37
CA GLU A 95 -9.52 5.81 23.09
C GLU A 95 -9.29 6.63 21.81
N ASN A 96 -10.34 6.82 21.01
CA ASN A 96 -10.31 7.67 19.81
C ASN A 96 -10.68 9.12 20.17
N LYS A 97 -9.70 9.91 20.61
CA LYS A 97 -9.87 11.32 21.00
C LYS A 97 -8.76 12.21 20.45
N ALA A 98 -8.95 13.52 20.53
CA ALA A 98 -7.92 14.49 20.20
C ALA A 98 -6.69 14.33 21.13
N ILE A 99 -5.50 14.50 20.57
CA ILE A 99 -4.22 14.38 21.29
C ILE A 99 -3.95 15.62 22.15
N GLU A 100 -4.32 16.80 21.63
CA GLU A 100 -4.29 18.07 22.36
C GLU A 100 -5.67 18.73 22.36
N GLU A 101 -5.95 19.56 23.37
CA GLU A 101 -7.17 20.37 23.46
C GLU A 101 -7.16 21.55 22.46
N ASP A 102 -8.36 22.02 22.10
CA ASP A 102 -8.52 23.16 21.19
C ASP A 102 -7.89 24.43 21.76
N ARG A 103 -7.00 25.05 20.98
CA ARG A 103 -6.41 26.34 21.31
C ARG A 103 -7.30 27.49 20.82
N PRO A 104 -7.51 28.55 21.61
CA PRO A 104 -8.30 29.67 21.15
C PRO A 104 -7.55 30.41 20.03
N LYS A 105 -8.28 30.95 19.05
CA LYS A 105 -7.68 31.61 17.85
C LYS A 105 -6.65 32.70 18.17
N LYS A 106 -6.79 33.39 19.30
CA LYS A 106 -5.85 34.42 19.79
C LYS A 106 -4.46 33.88 20.11
N ASP A 107 -4.35 32.58 20.40
CA ASP A 107 -3.09 31.91 20.74
C ASP A 107 -2.43 31.31 19.47
N VAL A 108 -3.12 31.36 18.32
CA VAL A 108 -2.57 30.98 17.02
C VAL A 108 -1.79 32.15 16.44
N LYS A 109 -0.54 31.88 16.04
CA LYS A 109 0.35 32.88 15.45
C LYS A 109 -0.25 33.46 14.17
N SER A 110 -0.41 34.78 14.11
CA SER A 110 -0.95 35.47 12.92
C SER A 110 0.11 35.78 11.86
N THR A 111 1.40 35.70 12.20
CA THR A 111 2.50 35.96 11.26
C THR A 111 3.05 34.64 10.70
N PRO A 112 3.40 34.59 9.40
CA PRO A 112 3.99 33.39 8.80
C PRO A 112 5.27 32.93 9.50
N TYR A 113 5.62 31.66 9.32
CA TYR A 113 6.93 31.17 9.74
C TYR A 113 8.04 31.79 8.89
N GLN A 114 9.23 31.92 9.47
CA GLN A 114 10.38 32.44 8.74
C GLN A 114 10.84 31.37 7.74
N LEU A 115 11.08 31.80 6.50
CA LEU A 115 11.72 31.00 5.47
C LEU A 115 13.21 31.36 5.38
N PRO A 116 14.05 30.48 4.82
CA PRO A 116 15.42 30.84 4.45
C PRO A 116 15.47 32.05 3.51
N ASP A 117 16.62 32.73 3.49
CA ASP A 117 16.83 33.88 2.62
C ASP A 117 16.57 33.54 1.14
N ASN A 118 16.01 34.50 0.41
CA ASN A 118 15.58 34.39 -0.99
C ASN A 118 14.32 33.54 -1.25
N PHE A 119 13.63 33.07 -0.21
CA PHE A 119 12.32 32.46 -0.32
C PHE A 119 11.24 33.35 0.29
N SER A 120 10.04 33.28 -0.28
CA SER A 120 8.86 33.96 0.24
C SER A 120 7.66 33.04 0.14
N TRP A 121 6.71 33.21 1.07
CA TRP A 121 5.40 32.57 0.95
C TRP A 121 4.66 33.14 -0.25
N SER A 122 3.93 32.28 -0.97
CA SER A 122 3.08 32.64 -2.11
C SER A 122 1.77 31.88 -2.03
N ASP A 123 0.66 32.55 -2.32
CA ASP A 123 -0.66 31.94 -2.42
C ASP A 123 -0.92 31.53 -3.88
N LEU A 124 -1.27 30.27 -4.11
CA LEU A 124 -1.55 29.74 -5.45
C LEU A 124 -3.04 29.79 -5.76
N ASP A 125 -3.42 30.58 -6.75
CA ASP A 125 -4.76 30.55 -7.35
C ASP A 125 -4.83 29.53 -8.49
N LEU A 126 -5.44 28.37 -8.24
CA LEU A 126 -5.55 27.29 -9.23
C LEU A 126 -6.52 27.59 -10.38
N ASN A 127 -7.29 28.69 -10.32
CA ASN A 127 -8.10 29.15 -11.47
C ASN A 127 -7.26 29.98 -12.45
N ASN A 128 -6.08 30.45 -12.03
CA ASN A 128 -5.10 31.02 -12.93
C ASN A 128 -4.27 29.88 -13.55
N ASP A 129 -4.29 29.80 -14.88
CA ASP A 129 -3.58 28.75 -15.61
C ASP A 129 -2.05 28.83 -15.43
N GLU A 130 -1.47 30.01 -15.20
CA GLU A 130 -0.03 30.18 -14.94
C GLU A 130 0.38 29.54 -13.61
N HIS A 131 -0.35 29.82 -12.52
CA HIS A 131 -0.09 29.21 -11.21
C HIS A 131 -0.31 27.69 -11.23
N LEU A 132 -1.33 27.23 -11.95
CA LEU A 132 -1.60 25.81 -12.12
C LEU A 132 -0.46 25.12 -12.89
N ASP A 133 0.04 25.76 -13.94
CA ASP A 133 1.17 25.26 -14.72
C ASP A 133 2.44 25.18 -13.88
N GLU A 134 2.72 26.19 -13.05
CA GLU A 134 3.84 26.17 -12.11
C GLU A 134 3.74 25.01 -11.12
N LEU A 135 2.57 24.82 -10.49
CA LEU A 135 2.34 23.72 -9.55
C LEU A 135 2.44 22.36 -10.24
N TYR A 136 1.84 22.22 -11.42
CA TYR A 136 1.93 21.00 -12.22
C TYR A 136 3.39 20.64 -12.51
N ASN A 137 4.18 21.59 -13.00
CA ASN A 137 5.59 21.36 -13.33
C ASN A 137 6.40 21.02 -12.07
N LEU A 138 6.18 21.73 -10.96
CA LEU A 138 6.83 21.45 -9.68
C LEU A 138 6.61 19.99 -9.25
N LEU A 139 5.35 19.52 -9.27
CA LEU A 139 5.01 18.16 -8.86
C LEU A 139 5.52 17.12 -9.86
N TYR A 140 5.38 17.37 -11.16
CA TYR A 140 5.85 16.45 -12.20
C TYR A 140 7.36 16.19 -12.10
N GLU A 141 8.14 17.21 -11.79
CA GLU A 141 9.61 17.11 -11.73
C GLU A 141 10.16 16.68 -10.36
N ASN A 142 9.44 16.92 -9.26
CA ASN A 142 10.00 16.78 -7.89
C ASN A 142 9.17 15.90 -6.95
N TYR A 143 8.04 15.37 -7.39
CA TYR A 143 7.18 14.54 -6.53
C TYR A 143 7.60 13.07 -6.54
N VAL A 144 6.90 12.28 -5.72
CA VAL A 144 7.22 10.90 -5.34
C VAL A 144 7.62 10.04 -6.56
N GLU A 145 8.79 9.42 -6.41
CA GLU A 145 9.32 8.40 -7.31
C GLU A 145 9.18 7.04 -6.61
N ASP A 146 9.04 5.97 -7.40
CA ASP A 146 9.20 4.61 -6.86
C ASP A 146 10.67 4.33 -6.50
N ASP A 147 10.90 3.26 -5.75
CA ASP A 147 12.24 2.89 -5.27
C ASP A 147 13.25 2.68 -6.41
N ASP A 148 12.77 2.31 -7.60
CA ASP A 148 13.58 2.06 -8.79
C ASP A 148 13.66 3.27 -9.74
N HIS A 149 12.99 4.39 -9.41
CA HIS A 149 12.91 5.62 -10.22
C HIS A 149 12.35 5.42 -11.65
N ILE A 150 11.53 4.39 -11.85
CA ILE A 150 10.94 4.02 -13.14
C ILE A 150 9.63 4.78 -13.37
N PHE A 151 8.91 5.12 -12.31
CA PHE A 151 7.61 5.77 -12.38
C PHE A 151 7.53 7.01 -11.50
N ARG A 152 6.94 8.06 -12.07
CA ARG A 152 6.53 9.28 -11.36
C ARG A 152 5.04 9.48 -11.55
N PHE A 153 4.37 9.93 -10.50
CA PHE A 153 2.97 10.33 -10.61
C PHE A 153 2.85 11.57 -11.49
N ASN A 154 2.01 11.48 -12.52
CA ASN A 154 1.68 12.61 -13.39
C ASN A 154 0.24 13.07 -13.08
N TYR A 155 0.10 13.95 -12.09
CA TYR A 155 -1.19 14.56 -11.75
C TYR A 155 -1.60 15.52 -12.86
N SER A 156 -2.72 15.25 -13.53
CA SER A 156 -3.21 16.17 -14.56
C SER A 156 -3.67 17.50 -13.95
N ARG A 157 -3.68 18.56 -14.76
CA ARG A 157 -4.14 19.89 -14.36
C ARG A 157 -5.60 19.88 -13.90
N GLU A 158 -6.43 19.09 -14.56
CA GLU A 158 -7.83 18.89 -14.22
C GLU A 158 -7.96 18.20 -12.86
N PHE A 159 -7.09 17.22 -12.57
CA PHE A 159 -7.06 16.55 -11.28
C PHE A 159 -6.61 17.50 -10.16
N LEU A 160 -5.62 18.36 -10.41
CA LEU A 160 -5.20 19.38 -9.44
C LEU A 160 -6.30 20.44 -9.17
N LYS A 161 -7.21 20.65 -10.13
CA LYS A 161 -8.37 21.56 -10.00
C LYS A 161 -9.62 20.91 -9.38
N TRP A 162 -9.73 19.57 -9.38
CA TRP A 162 -10.92 18.82 -8.99
C TRP A 162 -11.21 18.89 -7.49
#